data_AF-U2T7I5-F1
#
_entry.id   AF-U2T7I5-F1
#
_cell.length_a   1.000
_cell.length_b   1.000
_cell.length_c   1.000
_cell.angle_alpha   90.00
_cell.angle_beta   90.00
_cell.angle_gamma   90.00
#
_symmetry.space_group_name_H-M   'P 1'
#
loop_
_entity.id
_entity.type
_entity.pdbx_description
1 polymer ?
#
loop_
_entity_poly.entity_id
_entity_poly.type
_entity_poly.pdbx_seq_one_letter_code
_entity_poly.pdbx_strand_id
1 'polypeptide(L)'
;GVPLNIAAAGAIGAGTTAVGHGIFRAVAAASGDSAVNPVQKQEGIDRGDGRDDYGKYASGNGGDRIAANKEEIGLKDVEDRFGVEVIRDKVRASVDGTDKGRFYDGLFKNADGTYTAIEVKSGGASPTASQREFDGLVSADNPARAMLHGKLIEITRVIPKEVP
;
A
#
# COMPACT_ATOMS: atom_id res chain seq x y z
N GLY A 1 30.94 -39.82 9.82
CA GLY A 1 30.41 -38.44 9.81
C GLY A 1 29.58 -38.26 8.56
N VAL A 2 28.41 -37.63 8.68
CA VAL A 2 27.29 -37.58 7.70
C VAL A 2 27.70 -36.88 6.38
N PRO A 3 27.22 -37.32 5.19
CA PRO A 3 27.49 -36.68 3.90
C PRO A 3 26.37 -35.71 3.50
N LEU A 4 26.67 -34.69 2.68
CA LEU A 4 25.65 -33.95 1.94
C LEU A 4 26.09 -33.76 0.48
N ASN A 5 25.27 -34.36 -0.39
CA ASN A 5 25.33 -34.38 -1.84
C ASN A 5 24.52 -33.20 -2.44
N ILE A 6 24.49 -33.15 -3.78
CA ILE A 6 23.49 -32.53 -4.69
C ILE A 6 24.06 -31.25 -5.35
N ALA A 7 24.65 -31.27 -6.57
CA ALA A 7 24.09 -31.51 -7.93
C ALA A 7 22.85 -30.63 -8.21
N ALA A 8 22.58 -29.96 -9.32
CA ALA A 8 23.11 -29.80 -10.66
C ALA A 8 22.48 -28.49 -11.20
N ALA A 9 23.21 -27.66 -11.96
CA ALA A 9 23.02 -27.44 -13.40
C ALA A 9 21.64 -26.91 -13.86
N GLY A 10 21.63 -25.77 -14.56
CA GLY A 10 20.51 -25.33 -15.39
C GLY A 10 20.76 -23.98 -16.05
N ALA A 11 21.00 -23.99 -17.36
CA ALA A 11 21.50 -22.88 -18.18
C ALA A 11 20.48 -21.75 -18.42
N ILE A 12 21.00 -20.52 -18.58
CA ILE A 12 20.21 -19.33 -18.99
C ILE A 12 20.10 -19.33 -20.51
N GLY A 13 18.90 -19.64 -21.03
CA GLY A 13 18.53 -19.43 -22.43
C GLY A 13 17.99 -18.02 -22.65
N ALA A 14 18.63 -17.26 -23.53
CA ALA A 14 18.23 -15.91 -23.92
C ALA A 14 16.94 -15.90 -24.75
N GLY A 15 16.07 -14.90 -24.50
CA GLY A 15 14.89 -14.63 -25.32
C GLY A 15 14.44 -13.19 -25.16
N THR A 16 15.01 -12.28 -25.94
CA THR A 16 14.55 -10.89 -26.06
C THR A 16 13.41 -10.81 -27.07
N THR A 17 12.22 -10.33 -26.67
CA THR A 17 11.40 -9.37 -27.45
C THR A 17 10.13 -9.00 -26.67
N ALA A 18 10.02 -7.73 -26.28
CA ALA A 18 8.76 -6.98 -26.27
C ALA A 18 9.12 -5.48 -26.15
N VAL A 19 8.91 -4.73 -27.24
CA VAL A 19 8.90 -3.26 -27.24
C VAL A 19 7.45 -2.86 -27.51
N GLY A 20 6.86 -2.14 -26.56
CA GLY A 20 5.48 -1.66 -26.63
C GLY A 20 4.97 -1.18 -25.28
N HIS A 21 5.39 0.04 -24.90
CA HIS A 21 4.90 0.94 -23.84
C HIS A 21 4.40 0.32 -22.52
N GLY A 22 5.30 0.37 -21.52
CA GLY A 22 5.04 0.00 -20.12
C GLY A 22 5.53 -1.40 -19.75
N ILE A 23 6.75 -1.75 -20.16
CA ILE A 23 7.26 -3.13 -20.12
C ILE A 23 7.51 -3.65 -18.69
N PHE A 24 6.57 -4.45 -18.22
CA PHE A 24 6.83 -5.58 -17.32
C PHE A 24 8.00 -6.41 -17.89
N ARG A 25 9.15 -6.40 -17.20
CA ARG A 25 10.17 -7.44 -17.36
C ARG A 25 10.08 -8.38 -16.17
N ALA A 26 9.32 -9.46 -16.34
CA ALA A 26 9.42 -10.62 -15.48
C ALA A 26 10.80 -11.27 -15.69
N VAL A 27 11.68 -11.18 -14.71
CA VAL A 27 12.88 -12.01 -14.62
C VAL A 27 12.69 -12.91 -13.42
N ALA A 28 12.41 -14.18 -13.70
CA ALA A 28 12.31 -15.23 -12.70
C ALA A 28 13.72 -15.75 -12.32
N ALA A 29 13.86 -15.98 -11.01
CA ALA A 29 14.80 -16.87 -10.33
C ALA A 29 16.24 -16.37 -10.02
N ALA A 30 16.44 -15.98 -8.75
CA ALA A 30 17.35 -16.68 -7.84
C ALA A 30 17.02 -16.29 -6.39
N SER A 31 16.48 -17.25 -5.65
CA SER A 31 16.15 -17.18 -4.22
C SER A 31 17.40 -17.12 -3.35
N GLY A 32 17.47 -16.12 -2.47
CA GLY A 32 18.51 -15.96 -1.45
C GLY A 32 18.16 -14.81 -0.52
N ASP A 33 17.45 -15.16 0.55
CA ASP A 33 17.26 -14.52 1.86
C ASP A 33 17.41 -12.98 2.02
N SER A 34 16.46 -12.40 2.77
CA SER A 34 16.17 -10.98 2.97
C SER A 34 15.47 -10.29 1.79
N ALA A 35 14.14 -10.40 1.75
CA ALA A 35 13.27 -9.54 0.94
C ALA A 35 13.35 -8.09 1.44
N VAL A 36 14.46 -7.41 1.15
CA VAL A 36 14.43 -5.96 0.96
C VAL A 36 13.83 -5.75 -0.42
N ASN A 37 12.54 -5.42 -0.45
CA ASN A 37 11.91 -4.89 -1.67
C ASN A 37 12.83 -3.79 -2.21
N PRO A 38 13.35 -3.88 -3.44
CA PRO A 38 14.03 -2.73 -4.03
C PRO A 38 12.95 -1.67 -4.19
N VAL A 39 12.93 -0.71 -3.27
CA VAL A 39 12.17 0.53 -3.42
C VAL A 39 12.51 1.05 -4.81
N GLN A 40 11.54 0.99 -5.73
CA GLN A 40 11.74 1.52 -7.08
C GLN A 40 12.08 3.00 -6.91
N LYS A 41 13.21 3.43 -7.48
CA LYS A 41 13.66 4.82 -7.33
C LYS A 41 12.61 5.79 -7.89
N GLN A 42 12.07 6.63 -7.02
CA GLN A 42 11.00 7.59 -7.35
C GLN A 42 11.53 9.00 -7.55
N GLU A 43 11.12 9.63 -8.65
CA GLU A 43 11.46 11.02 -8.98
C GLU A 43 10.42 11.98 -8.38
N GLY A 44 10.87 13.06 -7.76
CA GLY A 44 10.03 14.10 -7.16
C GLY A 44 9.41 13.76 -5.80
N ILE A 45 9.66 12.59 -5.23
CA ILE A 45 9.06 12.14 -3.96
C ILE A 45 10.11 12.17 -2.87
N ASP A 46 9.90 13.05 -1.88
CA ASP A 46 10.83 13.24 -0.77
C ASP A 46 10.99 11.95 0.06
N ARG A 47 12.22 11.47 0.18
CA ARG A 47 12.64 10.31 0.98
C ARG A 47 12.80 10.61 2.47
N GLY A 48 12.46 11.81 2.90
CA GLY A 48 12.56 12.28 4.28
C GLY A 48 13.73 13.24 4.53
N ASP A 49 14.46 13.66 3.49
CA ASP A 49 15.59 14.60 3.57
C ASP A 49 15.44 15.84 2.68
N GLY A 50 14.25 16.07 2.13
CA GLY A 50 13.97 17.14 1.17
C GLY A 50 14.29 16.77 -0.28
N ARG A 51 14.68 15.52 -0.56
CA ARG A 51 15.13 15.06 -1.88
C ARG A 51 14.51 13.74 -2.30
N ASP A 52 14.37 13.56 -3.60
CA ASP A 52 13.92 12.31 -4.20
C ASP A 52 15.01 11.22 -4.30
N ASP A 53 14.68 10.03 -4.80
CA ASP A 53 15.64 8.92 -4.99
C ASP A 53 16.76 9.22 -5.99
N TYR A 54 16.62 10.32 -6.72
CA TYR A 54 17.61 10.84 -7.65
C TYR A 54 18.39 12.03 -7.07
N GLY A 55 18.16 12.39 -5.81
CA GLY A 55 18.83 13.49 -5.11
C GLY A 55 18.36 14.88 -5.53
N LYS A 56 17.28 14.99 -6.32
CA LYS A 56 16.69 16.27 -6.73
C LYS A 56 15.81 16.81 -5.60
N TYR A 57 15.72 18.13 -5.48
CA TYR A 57 14.78 18.74 -4.53
C TYR A 57 13.36 18.32 -4.88
N ALA A 58 12.67 17.70 -3.93
CA ALA A 58 11.28 17.30 -4.09
C ALA A 58 10.31 18.52 -4.08
N SER A 59 10.80 19.73 -3.79
CA SER A 59 9.98 20.94 -3.65
C SER A 59 9.81 21.71 -4.97
N GLY A 60 8.60 21.66 -5.54
CA GLY A 60 8.15 22.60 -6.55
C GLY A 60 6.65 22.48 -6.82
N ASN A 61 5.84 23.44 -6.34
CA ASN A 61 4.38 23.59 -6.60
C ASN A 61 3.54 22.29 -6.58
N GLY A 62 3.98 21.31 -5.80
CA GLY A 62 3.59 19.92 -5.95
C GLY A 62 3.05 19.29 -4.68
N GLY A 63 2.68 20.04 -3.64
CA GLY A 63 2.20 19.46 -2.37
C GLY A 63 1.09 18.43 -2.57
N ASP A 64 0.07 18.76 -3.36
CA ASP A 64 -1.04 17.86 -3.69
C ASP A 64 -0.59 16.70 -4.59
N ARG A 65 0.33 16.94 -5.53
CA ARG A 65 0.90 15.89 -6.41
C ARG A 65 1.81 14.93 -5.63
N ILE A 66 2.58 15.43 -4.67
CA ILE A 66 3.44 14.65 -3.79
C ILE A 66 2.57 13.85 -2.82
N ALA A 67 1.53 14.46 -2.23
CA ALA A 67 0.58 13.75 -1.39
C ALA A 67 -0.15 12.65 -2.17
N ALA A 68 -0.64 12.94 -3.37
CA ALA A 68 -1.30 11.96 -4.24
C ALA A 68 -0.33 10.83 -4.66
N ASN A 69 0.92 11.17 -5.01
CA ASN A 69 1.94 10.15 -5.29
C ASN A 69 2.23 9.29 -4.07
N LYS A 70 2.33 9.88 -2.86
CA LYS A 70 2.56 9.14 -1.61
C LYS A 70 1.37 8.24 -1.26
N GLU A 71 0.14 8.71 -1.48
CA GLU A 71 -1.07 7.90 -1.37
C GLU A 71 -1.00 6.68 -2.30
N GLU A 72 -0.72 6.90 -3.58
CA GLU A 72 -0.59 5.83 -4.58
C GLU A 72 0.48 4.80 -4.20
N ILE A 73 1.64 5.25 -3.72
CA ILE A 73 2.71 4.38 -3.23
C ILE A 73 2.27 3.60 -2.00
N GLY A 74 1.63 4.26 -1.05
CA GLY A 74 1.13 3.61 0.17
C GLY A 74 0.16 2.49 -0.16
N LEU A 75 -0.81 2.77 -1.04
CA LEU A 75 -1.78 1.78 -1.49
C LEU A 75 -1.13 0.64 -2.28
N LYS A 76 -0.20 0.95 -3.18
CA LYS A 76 0.57 -0.06 -3.93
C LYS A 76 1.40 -0.96 -3.02
N ASP A 77 2.06 -0.40 -2.03
CA ASP A 77 2.81 -1.17 -1.03
C ASP A 77 1.91 -2.12 -0.24
N VAL A 78 0.64 -1.73 0.02
CA VAL A 78 -0.34 -2.62 0.66
C VAL A 78 -0.74 -3.76 -0.30
N GLU A 79 -0.99 -3.46 -1.58
CA GLU A 79 -1.25 -4.49 -2.60
C GLU A 79 -0.10 -5.51 -2.64
N ASP A 80 1.14 -5.04 -2.77
CA ASP A 80 2.33 -5.87 -2.91
C ASP A 80 2.61 -6.67 -1.61
N ARG A 81 2.40 -6.08 -0.43
CA ARG A 81 2.66 -6.72 0.86
C ARG A 81 1.64 -7.81 1.19
N PHE A 82 0.36 -7.57 0.92
CA PHE A 82 -0.72 -8.49 1.29
C PHE A 82 -1.17 -9.37 0.12
N GLY A 83 -0.72 -9.12 -1.11
CA GLY A 83 -1.16 -9.83 -2.30
C GLY A 83 -2.65 -9.63 -2.59
N VAL A 84 -3.17 -8.43 -2.28
CA VAL A 84 -4.59 -8.08 -2.41
C VAL A 84 -4.78 -7.01 -3.48
N GLU A 85 -5.98 -6.97 -4.06
CA GLU A 85 -6.39 -5.85 -4.91
C GLU A 85 -6.91 -4.71 -4.02
N VAL A 86 -6.31 -3.52 -4.14
CA VAL A 86 -6.73 -2.33 -3.40
C VAL A 86 -7.66 -1.48 -4.26
N ILE A 87 -8.84 -1.22 -3.70
CA ILE A 87 -9.82 -0.28 -4.21
C ILE A 87 -9.40 1.10 -3.72
N ARG A 88 -9.05 1.99 -4.65
CA ARG A 88 -8.49 3.33 -4.39
C ARG A 88 -9.57 4.42 -4.23
N ASP A 89 -10.83 4.01 -4.09
CA ASP A 89 -11.94 4.93 -3.90
C ASP A 89 -11.99 5.41 -2.46
N LYS A 90 -12.06 6.74 -2.28
CA LYS A 90 -12.29 7.32 -0.95
C LYS A 90 -13.75 7.18 -0.56
N VAL A 91 -13.99 6.44 0.51
CA VAL A 91 -15.33 6.25 1.09
C VAL A 91 -15.45 6.98 2.42
N ARG A 92 -16.63 7.53 2.71
CA ARG A 92 -16.97 8.03 4.04
C ARG A 92 -17.64 6.93 4.84
N ALA A 93 -16.99 6.48 5.90
CA ALA A 93 -17.50 5.48 6.83
C ALA A 93 -18.17 6.13 8.06
N SER A 94 -19.12 5.42 8.64
CA SER A 94 -19.79 5.72 9.91
C SER A 94 -19.73 4.49 10.81
N VAL A 95 -19.56 4.65 12.12
CA VAL A 95 -19.50 3.54 13.07
C VAL A 95 -20.39 3.83 14.28
N ASP A 96 -20.98 2.78 14.86
CA ASP A 96 -21.82 2.95 16.03
C ASP A 96 -20.95 3.39 17.23
N GLY A 97 -21.42 4.38 17.98
CA GLY A 97 -20.67 5.03 19.07
C GLY A 97 -20.17 6.45 18.78
N THR A 98 -20.32 6.94 17.55
CA THR A 98 -20.05 8.36 17.21
C THR A 98 -20.84 8.84 16.00
N ASP A 99 -21.24 10.11 15.98
CA ASP A 99 -21.90 10.75 14.82
C ASP A 99 -20.89 11.26 13.78
N LYS A 100 -19.59 11.21 14.11
CA LYS A 100 -18.51 11.64 13.22
C LYS A 100 -18.28 10.57 12.16
N GLY A 101 -18.09 10.97 10.91
CA GLY A 101 -17.67 10.07 9.84
C GLY A 101 -16.17 10.14 9.59
N ARG A 102 -15.62 9.09 8.98
CA ARG A 102 -14.20 8.98 8.65
C ARG A 102 -14.02 8.66 7.17
N PHE A 103 -13.13 9.38 6.50
CA PHE A 103 -12.68 9.01 5.15
C PHE A 103 -11.46 8.10 5.24
N TYR A 104 -11.33 7.18 4.28
CA TYR A 104 -10.15 6.33 4.10
C TYR A 104 -9.62 6.50 2.68
N ASP A 105 -8.31 6.29 2.49
CA ASP A 105 -7.63 6.46 1.19
C ASP A 105 -7.78 5.24 0.28
N GLY A 106 -7.98 4.07 0.87
CA GLY A 106 -8.27 2.86 0.11
C GLY A 106 -8.91 1.77 0.96
N LEU A 107 -9.30 0.70 0.27
CA LEU A 107 -9.95 -0.47 0.87
C LEU A 107 -9.42 -1.73 0.18
N PHE A 108 -9.37 -2.83 0.90
CA PHE A 108 -9.32 -4.15 0.25
C PHE A 108 -10.31 -5.10 0.89
N LYS A 109 -10.82 -6.03 0.09
CA LYS A 109 -11.80 -7.00 0.53
C LYS A 109 -11.11 -8.18 1.22
N ASN A 110 -11.59 -8.53 2.40
CA ASN A 110 -11.16 -9.69 3.17
C ASN A 110 -11.82 -10.97 2.62
N ALA A 111 -11.24 -12.13 2.96
CA ALA A 111 -11.76 -13.43 2.52
C ALA A 111 -13.19 -13.73 3.02
N ASP A 112 -13.57 -13.17 4.17
CA ASP A 112 -14.92 -13.31 4.76
C ASP A 112 -15.97 -12.37 4.13
N GLY A 113 -15.57 -11.51 3.19
CA GLY A 113 -16.44 -10.56 2.52
C GLY A 113 -16.49 -9.16 3.15
N THR A 114 -15.92 -8.97 4.33
CA THR A 114 -15.74 -7.66 4.96
C THR A 114 -14.57 -6.90 4.31
N TYR A 115 -14.33 -5.67 4.73
CA TYR A 115 -13.27 -4.81 4.18
C TYR A 115 -12.29 -4.39 5.27
N THR A 116 -11.03 -4.24 4.86
CA THR A 116 -10.01 -3.53 5.63
C THR A 116 -9.79 -2.18 4.98
N ALA A 117 -9.90 -1.11 5.75
CA ALA A 117 -9.61 0.25 5.30
C ALA A 117 -8.13 0.59 5.45
N ILE A 118 -7.62 1.40 4.53
CA ILE A 118 -6.24 1.86 4.48
C ILE A 118 -6.24 3.39 4.63
N GLU A 119 -5.42 3.88 5.55
CA GLU A 119 -5.12 5.30 5.69
C GLU A 119 -3.64 5.51 5.42
N VAL A 120 -3.30 6.27 4.38
CA VAL A 120 -1.91 6.59 4.06
C VAL A 120 -1.50 7.83 4.84
N LYS A 121 -0.36 7.74 5.54
CA LYS A 121 0.22 8.83 6.31
C LYS A 121 1.56 9.22 5.71
N SER A 122 1.65 10.46 5.20
CA SER A 122 2.92 11.06 4.78
C SER A 122 3.48 11.99 5.87
N GLY A 123 4.80 11.96 6.09
CA GLY A 123 5.49 12.99 6.87
C GLY A 123 5.31 12.92 8.40
N GLY A 124 5.10 11.74 8.97
CA GLY A 124 5.05 11.53 10.43
C GLY A 124 3.83 12.14 11.13
N ALA A 125 2.80 12.54 10.37
CA ALA A 125 1.59 13.12 10.93
C ALA A 125 0.85 12.08 11.79
N SER A 126 0.73 12.38 13.09
CA SER A 126 -0.05 11.56 14.01
C SER A 126 -1.55 11.66 13.72
N PRO A 127 -2.32 10.56 13.87
CA PRO A 127 -3.78 10.62 13.81
C PRO A 127 -4.32 11.60 14.85
N THR A 128 -5.30 12.42 14.47
CA THR A 128 -5.96 13.33 15.41
C THR A 128 -6.74 12.53 16.46
N ALA A 129 -7.04 13.13 17.62
CA ALA A 129 -7.80 12.45 18.68
C ALA A 129 -9.14 11.88 18.17
N SER A 130 -9.85 12.64 17.33
CA SER A 130 -11.11 12.18 16.73
C SER A 130 -10.94 11.02 15.75
N GLN A 131 -9.82 10.95 15.03
CA GLN A 131 -9.53 9.81 14.15
C GLN A 131 -9.22 8.57 14.99
N ARG A 132 -8.45 8.71 16.07
CA ARG A 132 -8.15 7.60 16.99
C ARG A 132 -9.40 7.06 17.68
N GLU A 133 -10.29 7.96 18.12
CA GLU A 133 -11.58 7.58 18.70
C GLU A 133 -12.42 6.81 17.69
N PHE A 134 -12.55 7.31 16.46
CA PHE A 134 -13.29 6.62 15.41
C PHE A 134 -12.68 5.25 15.10
N ASP A 135 -11.38 5.22 14.77
CA ASP A 135 -10.69 3.99 14.36
C ASP A 135 -10.65 2.96 15.51
N GLY A 136 -10.65 3.41 16.77
CA GLY A 136 -10.75 2.55 17.96
C GLY A 136 -12.12 1.93 18.20
N LEU A 137 -13.19 2.47 17.62
CA LEU A 137 -14.53 1.87 17.64
C LEU A 137 -14.68 0.75 16.61
N VAL A 138 -13.87 0.77 15.54
CA VAL A 138 -13.96 -0.19 14.43
C VAL A 138 -13.43 -1.55 14.86
N SER A 139 -14.29 -2.55 14.80
CA SER A 139 -13.93 -3.95 15.08
C SER A 139 -14.83 -4.90 14.29
N ALA A 140 -14.57 -6.21 14.42
CA ALA A 140 -15.45 -7.23 13.82
C ALA A 140 -16.87 -7.19 14.42
N ASP A 141 -16.99 -6.91 15.73
CA ASP A 141 -18.27 -6.84 16.44
C ASP A 141 -18.95 -5.47 16.34
N ASN A 142 -18.18 -4.42 15.99
CA ASN A 142 -18.67 -3.07 15.73
C ASN A 142 -18.09 -2.53 14.40
N PRO A 143 -18.57 -3.02 13.24
CA PRO A 143 -18.04 -2.63 11.95
C PRO A 143 -18.42 -1.19 11.60
N ALA A 144 -17.48 -0.46 11.00
CA ALA A 144 -17.82 0.77 10.31
C ALA A 144 -18.51 0.45 8.99
N ARG A 145 -19.52 1.23 8.62
CA ARG A 145 -20.32 1.04 7.41
C ARG A 145 -20.06 2.17 6.43
N ALA A 146 -19.92 1.83 5.15
CA ALA A 146 -19.72 2.81 4.08
C ALA A 146 -20.45 2.37 2.80
N MET A 147 -20.72 3.31 1.90
CA MET A 147 -21.22 3.01 0.56
C MET A 147 -20.07 2.96 -0.43
N LEU A 148 -19.88 1.82 -1.08
CA LEU A 148 -18.91 1.61 -2.16
C LEU A 148 -19.65 1.17 -3.42
N HIS A 149 -19.59 1.98 -4.48
CA HIS A 149 -20.31 1.74 -5.74
C HIS A 149 -21.80 1.39 -5.55
N GLY A 150 -22.48 2.07 -4.62
CA GLY A 150 -23.90 1.86 -4.31
C GLY A 150 -24.20 0.61 -3.47
N LYS A 151 -23.17 -0.10 -2.99
CA LYS A 151 -23.31 -1.23 -2.08
C LYS A 151 -22.85 -0.83 -0.68
N LEU A 152 -23.65 -1.21 0.32
CA LEU A 152 -23.22 -1.09 1.72
C LEU A 152 -22.11 -2.11 1.98
N ILE A 153 -20.99 -1.64 2.49
CA ILE A 153 -19.86 -2.47 2.91
C ILE A 153 -19.63 -2.33 4.41
N GLU A 154 -19.05 -3.37 5.00
CA GLU A 154 -18.63 -3.40 6.39
C GLU A 154 -17.11 -3.42 6.47
N ILE A 155 -16.56 -2.44 7.18
CA ILE A 155 -15.14 -2.26 7.45
C ILE A 155 -14.90 -2.71 8.89
N THR A 156 -14.12 -3.77 9.06
CA THR A 156 -13.88 -4.41 10.37
C THR A 156 -12.48 -4.15 10.90
N ARG A 157 -11.60 -3.58 10.07
CA ARG A 157 -10.21 -3.25 10.41
C ARG A 157 -9.77 -1.99 9.68
N VAL A 158 -8.93 -1.21 10.33
CA VAL A 158 -8.22 -0.06 9.74
C VAL A 158 -6.72 -0.32 9.86
N ILE A 159 -5.97 -0.12 8.78
CA ILE A 159 -4.52 -0.17 8.80
C ILE A 159 -3.92 1.20 8.43
N PRO A 160 -3.06 1.78 9.28
CA PRO A 160 -2.25 2.92 8.88
C PRO A 160 -1.10 2.43 8.00
N LYS A 161 -0.85 3.13 6.89
CA LYS A 161 0.29 2.91 6.01
C LYS A 161 1.14 4.16 5.98
N GLU A 162 2.29 4.11 6.65
CA GLU A 162 3.28 5.18 6.60
C GLU A 162 4.07 5.12 5.29
N VAL A 163 4.19 6.27 4.67
CA VAL A 163 5.04 6.51 3.50
C VAL A 163 6.04 7.60 3.87
N PRO A 164 7.36 7.32 3.81
CA PRO A 164 8.42 8.30 4.07
C PRO A 164 8.20 9.59 3.27
#